data_AF-A0A2M8BBC7-F1
#
_entry.id   AF-A0A2M8BBC7-F1
#
_cell.length_a   1.000
_cell.length_b   1.000
_cell.length_c   1.000
_cell.angle_alpha   90.00
_cell.angle_beta   90.00
_cell.angle_gamma   90.00
#
_symmetry.space_group_name_H-M   'P 1'
#
loop_
_entity.id
_entity.type
_entity.pdbx_description
1 polymer ?
#
loop_
_entity_poly.entity_id
_entity_poly.type
_entity_poly.pdbx_seq_one_letter_code
_entity_poly.pdbx_strand_id
1 'polypeptide(L)'
;MPGSGSLHLAAFADTDVDSSAAWEYLIMTRFGSGASSPAVWDVTDVDVASAAARNAIGATQVVEIAVPWSDIGGVPTAPLRFSVASFHCDATDRTLDITASSNAIDVVTNYGNPTSLLNTWDEVSDQTLNYSLDLWFHLAPELEPISPVLISQFVYDTAAVGEEWMAIFNRSDVTLDLSGYHLGDEETAGGTEGMLTFPPGTALAAGQRLIVAQEQDAFFTTYGVFPDFEVTNTHPMVPEMLRDAIWGQGTVNLANGGDELLLLDPDYLLQDVVTFETGTYKTVTAHGGCARGQSLVRTPLRTDTDVCALDFAIAVTPTPGSGGNACLSGISPFAPMPAGTACDDGDPCTLGEVCDASGSCQPGTPENCTIDGDACTLDVCDPIFRGCHGPAPTTASCLFDANPCTDDRCDGRGACATSP
;
A
#
# COMPACT_ATOMS: atom_id res chain seq x y z
N MET A 1 -7.64 2.06 -10.87
CA MET A 1 -7.94 2.59 -12.23
C MET A 1 -9.46 2.53 -12.43
N PRO A 2 -10.14 3.51 -13.04
CA PRO A 2 -11.55 3.33 -13.40
C PRO A 2 -11.70 2.14 -14.34
N GLY A 3 -12.67 1.26 -14.10
CA GLY A 3 -12.99 0.16 -14.99
C GLY A 3 -13.37 0.64 -16.40
N SER A 4 -13.16 -0.23 -17.38
CA SER A 4 -13.53 -0.02 -18.79
C SER A 4 -14.32 -1.21 -19.29
N GLY A 5 -15.27 -0.98 -20.20
CA GLY A 5 -15.99 -2.05 -20.87
C GLY A 5 -17.40 -2.28 -20.33
N SER A 6 -17.74 -3.55 -20.07
CA SER A 6 -19.10 -3.97 -19.72
C SER A 6 -19.32 -4.01 -18.21
N LEU A 7 -20.56 -3.74 -17.78
CA LEU A 7 -21.02 -3.98 -16.40
C LEU A 7 -21.69 -5.34 -16.27
N HIS A 8 -22.37 -5.77 -17.34
CA HIS A 8 -23.17 -6.98 -17.32
C HIS A 8 -22.27 -8.20 -17.42
N LEU A 9 -22.38 -9.13 -16.48
CA LEU A 9 -21.71 -10.42 -16.60
C LEU A 9 -22.42 -11.24 -17.68
N ALA A 10 -21.68 -11.69 -18.70
CA ALA A 10 -22.28 -12.45 -19.79
C ALA A 10 -22.91 -13.76 -19.30
N ALA A 11 -23.88 -14.28 -20.05
CA ALA A 11 -24.64 -15.51 -19.77
C ALA A 11 -25.82 -15.40 -18.78
N PHE A 12 -26.67 -14.37 -18.94
CA PHE A 12 -28.00 -14.27 -18.29
C PHE A 12 -27.96 -14.11 -16.77
N ALA A 13 -26.85 -13.58 -16.23
CA ALA A 13 -26.80 -13.18 -14.84
C ALA A 13 -27.54 -11.83 -14.66
N ASP A 14 -28.37 -11.73 -13.64
CA ASP A 14 -28.92 -10.47 -13.12
C ASP A 14 -27.86 -9.71 -12.29
N THR A 15 -26.76 -10.36 -11.91
CA THR A 15 -25.66 -9.72 -11.18
C THR A 15 -24.74 -8.96 -12.15
N ASP A 16 -24.58 -7.67 -11.89
CA ASP A 16 -23.64 -6.79 -12.58
C ASP A 16 -22.37 -6.56 -11.73
N VAL A 17 -21.37 -5.90 -12.30
CA VAL A 17 -20.23 -5.33 -11.55
C VAL A 17 -20.39 -3.83 -11.39
N ASP A 18 -19.81 -3.26 -10.33
CA ASP A 18 -19.79 -1.82 -10.13
C ASP A 18 -19.09 -1.11 -11.30
N SER A 19 -19.53 0.12 -11.57
CA SER A 19 -19.00 0.94 -12.66
C SER A 19 -17.49 1.20 -12.59
N SER A 20 -16.91 1.21 -11.39
CA SER A 20 -15.47 1.32 -11.18
C SER A 20 -14.71 0.02 -11.49
N ALA A 21 -15.41 -1.09 -11.66
CA ALA A 21 -14.88 -2.42 -11.97
C ALA A 21 -15.42 -2.98 -13.30
N ALA A 22 -15.92 -2.11 -14.20
CA ALA A 22 -16.29 -2.51 -15.56
C ALA A 22 -15.16 -3.34 -16.21
N TRP A 23 -15.55 -4.39 -16.92
CA TRP A 23 -14.65 -5.43 -17.39
C TRP A 23 -14.47 -5.43 -18.92
N GLU A 24 -13.26 -5.76 -19.36
CA GLU A 24 -12.91 -5.93 -20.78
C GLU A 24 -12.95 -7.40 -21.22
N TYR A 25 -12.60 -8.30 -20.31
CA TYR A 25 -12.65 -9.74 -20.50
C TYR A 25 -13.36 -10.43 -19.34
N LEU A 26 -14.27 -11.35 -19.66
CA LEU A 26 -14.92 -12.23 -18.70
C LEU A 26 -14.43 -13.67 -18.88
N ILE A 27 -13.81 -14.21 -17.85
CA ILE A 27 -13.27 -15.58 -17.83
C ILE A 27 -14.22 -16.45 -17.00
N MET A 28 -14.84 -17.45 -17.65
CA MET A 28 -15.85 -18.30 -17.02
C MET A 28 -15.46 -19.76 -17.12
N THR A 29 -15.46 -20.48 -15.99
CA THR A 29 -15.29 -21.94 -15.99
C THR A 29 -16.50 -22.62 -16.63
N ARG A 30 -16.30 -23.81 -17.22
CA ARG A 30 -17.35 -24.58 -17.91
C ARG A 30 -17.58 -25.95 -17.29
N PHE A 31 -17.75 -25.94 -15.97
CA PHE A 31 -17.88 -27.16 -15.18
C PHE A 31 -19.23 -27.86 -15.35
N GLY A 32 -20.30 -27.12 -15.69
CA GLY A 32 -21.64 -27.67 -15.89
C GLY A 32 -21.72 -28.65 -17.07
N SER A 33 -21.08 -28.30 -18.19
CA SER A 33 -20.94 -29.16 -19.37
C SER A 33 -19.81 -30.19 -19.25
N GLY A 34 -18.94 -30.05 -18.25
CA GLY A 34 -17.74 -30.86 -18.06
C GLY A 34 -16.58 -30.49 -18.98
N ALA A 35 -16.59 -29.30 -19.58
CA ALA A 35 -15.49 -28.83 -20.41
C ALA A 35 -14.28 -28.38 -19.57
N SER A 36 -13.08 -28.69 -20.06
CA SER A 36 -11.80 -28.35 -19.41
C SER A 36 -11.13 -27.09 -19.98
N SER A 37 -11.88 -26.31 -20.74
CA SER A 37 -11.45 -25.01 -21.26
C SER A 37 -12.43 -23.97 -20.75
N PRO A 38 -12.02 -22.94 -20.00
CA PRO A 38 -12.90 -21.83 -19.66
C PRO A 38 -13.33 -21.10 -20.94
N ALA A 39 -14.47 -20.42 -20.90
CA ALA A 39 -14.84 -19.46 -21.92
C ALA A 39 -14.19 -18.11 -21.59
N VAL A 40 -13.80 -17.35 -22.61
CA VAL A 40 -13.18 -16.03 -22.44
C VAL A 40 -13.89 -15.07 -23.37
N TRP A 41 -14.71 -14.19 -22.82
CA TRP A 41 -15.62 -13.33 -23.56
C TRP A 41 -15.07 -11.91 -23.55
N ASP A 42 -15.16 -11.21 -24.66
CA ASP A 42 -14.94 -9.76 -24.69
C ASP A 42 -16.25 -9.00 -24.43
N VAL A 43 -16.16 -7.67 -24.39
CA VAL A 43 -17.31 -6.76 -24.20
C VAL A 43 -18.38 -6.82 -25.30
N THR A 44 -18.14 -7.56 -26.38
CA THR A 44 -19.10 -7.76 -27.49
C THR A 44 -19.79 -9.12 -27.43
N ASP A 45 -19.66 -9.85 -26.32
CA ASP A 45 -20.16 -11.20 -26.09
C ASP A 45 -19.59 -12.24 -27.07
N VAL A 46 -18.36 -12.03 -27.54
CA VAL A 46 -17.64 -12.96 -28.41
C VAL A 46 -16.62 -13.74 -27.62
N ASP A 47 -16.62 -15.07 -27.77
CA ASP A 47 -15.56 -15.92 -27.24
C ASP A 47 -14.26 -15.73 -28.03
N VAL A 48 -13.26 -15.12 -27.40
CA VAL A 48 -12.00 -14.70 -28.03
C VAL A 48 -10.83 -15.64 -27.76
N ALA A 49 -10.87 -16.43 -26.68
CA ALA A 49 -9.69 -17.18 -26.23
C ALA A 49 -9.95 -18.60 -25.74
N SER A 50 -11.18 -19.12 -25.79
CA SER A 50 -11.46 -20.40 -25.13
C SER A 50 -10.76 -21.61 -25.75
N ALA A 51 -10.41 -21.54 -27.04
CA ALA A 51 -9.62 -22.58 -27.72
C ALA A 51 -8.18 -22.68 -27.16
N ALA A 52 -7.64 -21.60 -26.60
CA ALA A 52 -6.30 -21.53 -26.04
C ALA A 52 -6.29 -21.57 -24.50
N ALA A 53 -7.38 -21.10 -23.86
CA ALA A 53 -7.52 -21.11 -22.42
C ALA A 53 -7.68 -22.52 -21.85
N ARG A 54 -7.12 -22.76 -20.67
CA ARG A 54 -7.15 -24.05 -19.98
C ARG A 54 -7.54 -23.84 -18.53
N ASN A 55 -8.22 -24.81 -17.94
CA ASN A 55 -8.31 -24.89 -16.49
C ASN A 55 -7.87 -26.28 -16.00
N ALA A 56 -7.39 -26.31 -14.77
CA ALA A 56 -7.05 -27.53 -14.07
C ALA A 56 -7.65 -27.47 -12.66
N ILE A 57 -8.10 -28.62 -12.16
CA ILE A 57 -8.54 -28.76 -10.77
C ILE A 57 -7.48 -29.59 -10.05
N GLY A 58 -6.75 -28.95 -9.16
CA GLY A 58 -5.71 -29.57 -8.35
C GLY A 58 -6.27 -30.57 -7.34
N ALA A 59 -5.40 -31.45 -6.81
CA ALA A 59 -5.77 -32.43 -5.79
C ALA A 59 -6.29 -31.80 -4.47
N THR A 60 -5.97 -30.52 -4.26
CA THR A 60 -6.42 -29.69 -3.13
C THR A 60 -7.67 -28.88 -3.44
N GLN A 61 -8.38 -29.18 -4.54
CA GLN A 61 -9.57 -28.45 -5.01
C GLN A 61 -9.31 -26.99 -5.40
N VAL A 62 -8.06 -26.64 -5.70
CA VAL A 62 -7.70 -25.35 -6.31
C VAL A 62 -8.04 -25.39 -7.80
N VAL A 63 -8.73 -24.36 -8.28
CA VAL A 63 -8.96 -24.16 -9.72
C VAL A 63 -7.88 -23.21 -10.23
N GLU A 64 -7.06 -23.69 -11.15
CA GLU A 64 -6.09 -22.87 -11.87
C GLU A 64 -6.63 -22.58 -13.27
N ILE A 65 -6.55 -21.33 -13.70
CA ILE A 65 -6.98 -20.89 -15.02
C ILE A 65 -5.79 -20.23 -15.71
N ALA A 66 -5.52 -20.67 -16.94
CA ALA A 66 -4.50 -20.07 -17.79
C ALA A 66 -5.15 -19.53 -19.06
N VAL A 67 -4.92 -18.25 -19.36
CA VAL A 67 -5.28 -17.59 -20.60
C VAL A 67 -4.02 -16.93 -21.17
N PRO A 68 -3.66 -17.17 -22.45
CA PRO A 68 -2.51 -16.50 -23.03
C PRO A 68 -2.73 -14.99 -23.13
N TRP A 69 -1.74 -14.20 -22.69
CA TRP A 69 -1.78 -12.74 -22.79
C TRP A 69 -2.10 -12.22 -24.20
N SER A 70 -1.59 -12.88 -25.25
CA SER A 70 -1.87 -12.52 -26.65
C SER A 70 -3.35 -12.52 -27.02
N ASP A 71 -4.16 -13.26 -26.26
CA ASP A 71 -5.58 -13.44 -26.53
C ASP A 71 -6.45 -12.50 -25.67
N ILE A 72 -5.85 -11.79 -24.71
CA ILE A 72 -6.51 -10.87 -23.77
C ILE A 72 -5.76 -9.53 -23.63
N GLY A 73 -5.50 -8.86 -24.74
CA GLY A 73 -4.98 -7.48 -24.75
C GLY A 73 -3.45 -7.37 -24.67
N GLY A 74 -2.73 -8.46 -24.43
CA GLY A 74 -1.27 -8.51 -24.37
C GLY A 74 -0.72 -8.61 -22.94
N VAL A 75 0.61 -8.55 -22.82
CA VAL A 75 1.27 -8.54 -21.51
C VAL A 75 0.90 -7.23 -20.80
N PRO A 76 0.44 -7.27 -19.53
CA PRO A 76 0.04 -6.07 -18.81
C PRO A 76 1.21 -5.09 -18.69
N THR A 77 0.91 -3.80 -18.87
CA THR A 77 1.84 -2.69 -18.60
C THR A 77 1.33 -1.78 -17.48
N ALA A 78 0.27 -2.20 -16.81
CA ALA A 78 -0.44 -1.51 -15.75
C ALA A 78 -1.08 -2.58 -14.84
N PRO A 79 -1.63 -2.21 -13.67
CA PRO A 79 -2.37 -3.14 -12.83
C PRO A 79 -3.60 -3.68 -13.56
N LEU A 80 -3.95 -4.93 -13.30
CA LEU A 80 -5.19 -5.52 -13.77
C LEU A 80 -6.18 -5.60 -12.62
N ARG A 81 -7.40 -5.15 -12.87
CA ARG A 81 -8.51 -5.21 -11.92
C ARG A 81 -9.27 -6.52 -12.07
N PHE A 82 -9.55 -7.17 -10.95
CA PHE A 82 -10.31 -8.42 -10.90
C PHE A 82 -11.52 -8.29 -10.00
N SER A 83 -12.61 -8.84 -10.50
CA SER A 83 -13.81 -9.16 -9.74
C SER A 83 -14.03 -10.66 -9.86
N VAL A 84 -14.23 -11.34 -8.74
CA VAL A 84 -14.31 -12.80 -8.70
C VAL A 84 -15.57 -13.22 -7.96
N ALA A 85 -16.43 -13.96 -8.66
CA ALA A 85 -17.70 -14.43 -8.15
C ALA A 85 -17.97 -15.88 -8.59
N SER A 86 -18.76 -16.58 -7.81
CA SER A 86 -19.20 -17.94 -8.05
C SER A 86 -20.72 -17.98 -8.27
N PHE A 87 -21.15 -18.80 -9.22
CA PHE A 87 -22.53 -18.89 -9.67
C PHE A 87 -22.97 -20.35 -9.77
N HIS A 88 -24.26 -20.62 -9.63
CA HIS A 88 -24.81 -21.90 -10.05
C HIS A 88 -24.97 -21.87 -11.56
N CYS A 89 -24.63 -22.98 -12.22
CA CYS A 89 -24.89 -23.18 -13.63
C CYS A 89 -25.65 -24.48 -13.89
N ASP A 90 -26.34 -24.53 -15.02
CA ASP A 90 -26.92 -25.77 -15.55
C ASP A 90 -25.87 -26.63 -16.29
N ALA A 91 -26.31 -27.79 -16.80
CA ALA A 91 -25.44 -28.70 -17.56
C ALA A 91 -24.96 -28.14 -18.92
N THR A 92 -25.35 -26.92 -19.27
CA THR A 92 -24.93 -26.18 -20.47
C THR A 92 -24.09 -24.95 -20.14
N ASP A 93 -23.59 -24.85 -18.91
CA ASP A 93 -22.79 -23.75 -18.37
C ASP A 93 -23.53 -22.41 -18.31
N ARG A 94 -24.87 -22.41 -18.35
CA ARG A 94 -25.66 -21.17 -18.23
C ARG A 94 -25.93 -20.89 -16.76
N THR A 95 -25.74 -19.64 -16.35
CA THR A 95 -26.09 -19.17 -15.00
C THR A 95 -27.56 -19.47 -14.71
N LEU A 96 -27.82 -20.00 -13.52
CA LEU A 96 -29.19 -20.19 -13.04
C LEU A 96 -29.74 -18.84 -12.55
N ASP A 97 -30.81 -18.38 -13.20
CA ASP A 97 -31.53 -17.17 -12.83
C ASP A 97 -32.29 -17.36 -11.50
N ILE A 98 -32.02 -16.45 -10.56
CA ILE A 98 -32.77 -16.26 -9.32
C ILE A 98 -33.48 -14.91 -9.43
N THR A 99 -34.75 -14.95 -9.83
CA THR A 99 -35.53 -13.73 -10.11
C THR A 99 -35.48 -12.70 -8.99
N ALA A 100 -35.11 -11.46 -9.35
CA ALA A 100 -35.04 -10.29 -8.46
C ALA A 100 -34.03 -10.43 -7.30
N SER A 101 -32.95 -11.16 -7.53
CA SER A 101 -31.84 -11.36 -6.59
C SER A 101 -30.53 -11.49 -7.37
N SER A 102 -29.41 -11.21 -6.72
CA SER A 102 -28.11 -11.58 -7.28
C SER A 102 -28.09 -13.09 -7.57
N ASN A 103 -27.52 -13.46 -8.72
CA ASN A 103 -27.26 -14.85 -9.08
C ASN A 103 -25.91 -15.33 -8.55
N ALA A 104 -25.05 -14.42 -8.08
CA ALA A 104 -23.82 -14.78 -7.39
C ALA A 104 -24.16 -15.44 -6.04
N ILE A 105 -23.50 -16.55 -5.76
CA ILE A 105 -23.65 -17.32 -4.52
C ILE A 105 -22.61 -16.91 -3.51
N ASP A 106 -21.39 -16.72 -4.01
CA ASP A 106 -20.26 -16.29 -3.22
C ASP A 106 -19.34 -15.42 -4.06
N VAL A 107 -18.69 -14.46 -3.42
CA VAL A 107 -17.84 -13.47 -4.07
C VAL A 107 -16.61 -13.24 -3.21
N VAL A 108 -15.47 -12.97 -3.83
CA VAL A 108 -14.29 -12.51 -3.09
C VAL A 108 -14.59 -11.09 -2.65
N THR A 109 -14.80 -10.88 -1.35
CA THR A 109 -15.16 -9.57 -0.83
C THR A 109 -14.80 -9.43 0.65
N ASN A 110 -14.62 -8.18 1.04
CA ASN A 110 -14.62 -7.68 2.41
C ASN A 110 -15.55 -6.46 2.56
N TYR A 111 -16.45 -6.26 1.60
CA TYR A 111 -17.20 -5.04 1.38
C TYR A 111 -17.87 -4.52 2.66
N GLY A 112 -17.40 -3.34 3.08
CA GLY A 112 -17.91 -2.63 4.25
C GLY A 112 -17.71 -3.34 5.60
N ASN A 113 -17.18 -4.56 5.63
CA ASN A 113 -16.98 -5.31 6.86
C ASN A 113 -15.96 -6.47 6.70
N PRO A 114 -14.65 -6.24 6.93
CA PRO A 114 -13.63 -7.28 6.91
C PRO A 114 -13.75 -8.29 8.06
N THR A 115 -14.56 -8.02 9.09
CA THR A 115 -14.72 -8.90 10.27
C THR A 115 -15.80 -9.98 10.08
N SER A 116 -16.58 -9.90 9.00
CA SER A 116 -17.74 -10.77 8.77
C SER A 116 -17.44 -11.85 7.74
N LEU A 117 -17.72 -13.10 8.11
CA LEU A 117 -17.74 -14.24 7.16
C LEU A 117 -19.05 -14.32 6.35
N LEU A 118 -19.97 -13.37 6.52
CA LEU A 118 -21.28 -13.31 5.84
C LEU A 118 -21.40 -12.12 4.87
N ASN A 119 -20.30 -11.43 4.61
CA ASN A 119 -20.24 -10.19 3.84
C ASN A 119 -20.66 -10.35 2.36
N THR A 120 -20.63 -11.57 1.81
CA THR A 120 -21.10 -11.89 0.46
C THR A 120 -22.49 -11.32 0.15
N TRP A 121 -23.48 -11.50 1.05
CA TRP A 121 -24.84 -11.05 0.76
C TRP A 121 -24.98 -9.54 0.87
N ASP A 122 -24.29 -8.93 1.84
CA ASP A 122 -24.26 -7.47 1.98
C ASP A 122 -23.70 -6.83 0.72
N GLU A 123 -22.66 -7.44 0.16
CA GLU A 123 -22.00 -7.06 -1.07
C GLU A 123 -22.92 -7.09 -2.29
N VAL A 124 -23.62 -8.21 -2.55
CA VAL A 124 -24.42 -8.35 -3.79
C VAL A 124 -25.93 -8.12 -3.61
N SER A 125 -26.37 -7.60 -2.47
CA SER A 125 -27.80 -7.44 -2.14
C SER A 125 -28.56 -6.53 -3.12
N ASP A 126 -27.85 -5.61 -3.77
CA ASP A 126 -28.35 -4.70 -4.80
C ASP A 126 -28.12 -5.22 -6.23
N GLN A 127 -27.76 -6.50 -6.38
CA GLN A 127 -27.40 -7.15 -7.63
C GLN A 127 -26.10 -6.63 -8.27
N THR A 128 -25.26 -5.90 -7.51
CA THR A 128 -23.97 -5.41 -8.00
C THR A 128 -22.84 -6.01 -7.18
N LEU A 129 -21.79 -6.49 -7.85
CA LEU A 129 -20.52 -6.81 -7.22
C LEU A 129 -19.67 -5.53 -7.14
N ASN A 130 -19.56 -4.97 -5.94
CA ASN A 130 -18.91 -3.68 -5.67
C ASN A 130 -17.40 -3.80 -5.41
N TYR A 131 -16.95 -4.93 -4.89
CA TYR A 131 -15.57 -5.21 -4.58
C TYR A 131 -14.81 -5.66 -5.82
N SER A 132 -13.62 -5.08 -5.98
CA SER A 132 -12.64 -5.48 -6.97
C SER A 132 -11.25 -5.27 -6.39
N LEU A 133 -10.28 -6.02 -6.88
CA LEU A 133 -8.90 -5.94 -6.43
C LEU A 133 -7.94 -5.73 -7.60
N ASP A 134 -6.90 -4.94 -7.39
CA ASP A 134 -5.89 -4.63 -8.40
C ASP A 134 -4.65 -5.52 -8.20
N LEU A 135 -4.24 -6.27 -9.23
CA LEU A 135 -3.04 -7.09 -9.25
C LEU A 135 -1.95 -6.50 -10.14
N TRP A 136 -0.72 -6.44 -9.64
CA TRP A 136 0.41 -5.81 -10.32
C TRP A 136 1.40 -6.85 -10.85
N PHE A 137 1.20 -7.27 -12.09
CA PHE A 137 2.08 -8.24 -12.75
C PHE A 137 3.32 -7.60 -13.39
N HIS A 138 3.16 -6.39 -13.95
CA HIS A 138 4.16 -5.74 -14.80
C HIS A 138 5.41 -5.25 -14.05
N LEU A 139 5.34 -5.20 -12.72
CA LEU A 139 6.46 -4.83 -11.86
C LEU A 139 7.49 -5.96 -11.70
N ALA A 140 7.09 -7.21 -12.00
CA ALA A 140 7.90 -8.41 -11.87
C ALA A 140 8.33 -8.91 -13.26
N PRO A 141 9.63 -9.20 -13.50
CA PRO A 141 10.09 -9.78 -14.77
C PRO A 141 9.40 -11.10 -15.15
N GLU A 142 9.03 -11.89 -14.15
CA GLU A 142 8.32 -13.16 -14.24
C GLU A 142 6.80 -13.00 -14.48
N LEU A 143 6.27 -11.78 -14.38
CA LEU A 143 4.84 -11.47 -14.49
C LEU A 143 4.00 -12.24 -13.45
N GLU A 144 4.51 -12.37 -12.23
CA GLU A 144 3.74 -12.82 -11.07
C GLU A 144 3.10 -11.60 -10.37
N PRO A 145 1.94 -11.76 -9.72
CA PRO A 145 1.36 -10.69 -8.91
C PRO A 145 2.32 -10.32 -7.78
N ILE A 146 2.65 -9.04 -7.68
CA ILE A 146 3.45 -8.51 -6.58
C ILE A 146 2.82 -7.24 -6.03
N SER A 147 3.18 -6.84 -4.81
CA SER A 147 2.70 -5.58 -4.26
C SER A 147 3.42 -4.37 -4.87
N PRO A 148 2.72 -3.25 -5.12
CA PRO A 148 3.34 -1.99 -5.54
C PRO A 148 3.99 -1.22 -4.38
N VAL A 149 3.71 -1.59 -3.12
CA VAL A 149 4.17 -0.88 -1.92
C VAL A 149 4.65 -1.87 -0.87
N LEU A 150 5.83 -1.62 -0.30
CA LEU A 150 6.47 -2.51 0.67
C LEU A 150 6.85 -1.76 1.94
N ILE A 151 6.82 -2.44 3.08
CA ILE A 151 7.51 -2.04 4.30
C ILE A 151 9.01 -2.09 4.02
N SER A 152 9.68 -0.97 4.23
CA SER A 152 11.07 -0.75 3.84
C SER A 152 12.04 -0.70 5.01
N GLN A 153 11.60 -0.19 6.16
CA GLN A 153 12.42 -0.07 7.34
C GLN A 153 11.56 0.11 8.59
N PHE A 154 12.00 -0.41 9.73
CA PHE A 154 11.34 -0.16 11.01
C PHE A 154 12.29 -0.35 12.19
N VAL A 155 12.00 0.35 13.28
CA VAL A 155 12.62 0.19 14.60
C VAL A 155 11.51 -0.19 15.58
N TYR A 156 11.65 -1.36 16.18
CA TYR A 156 10.69 -1.90 17.16
C TYR A 156 11.24 -1.83 18.60
N ASP A 157 12.47 -2.30 18.85
CA ASP A 157 13.08 -2.22 20.19
C ASP A 157 13.83 -0.90 20.39
N THR A 158 13.17 0.07 21.02
CA THR A 158 13.66 1.46 21.14
C THR A 158 14.28 1.78 22.49
N ALA A 159 15.19 2.77 22.50
CA ALA A 159 15.84 3.22 23.74
C ALA A 159 14.91 4.12 24.57
N ALA A 160 14.13 4.96 23.89
CA ALA A 160 13.16 5.88 24.47
C ALA A 160 11.71 5.41 24.21
N VAL A 161 10.80 5.83 25.07
CA VAL A 161 9.35 5.63 24.85
C VAL A 161 8.91 6.52 23.68
N GLY A 162 8.00 6.03 22.83
CA GLY A 162 7.43 6.79 21.71
C GLY A 162 8.34 6.88 20.48
N GLU A 163 9.50 6.22 20.49
CA GLU A 163 10.51 6.30 19.43
C GLU A 163 10.35 5.22 18.34
N GLU A 164 9.32 4.36 18.43
CA GLU A 164 9.06 3.34 17.41
C GLU A 164 8.65 4.03 16.11
N TRP A 165 9.15 3.52 15.00
CA TRP A 165 8.81 4.06 13.69
C TRP A 165 8.93 2.99 12.61
N MET A 166 8.20 3.20 11.53
CA MET A 166 8.18 2.35 10.36
C MET A 166 8.13 3.19 9.10
N ALA A 167 8.61 2.64 8.00
CA ALA A 167 8.62 3.31 6.71
C ALA A 167 8.17 2.38 5.60
N ILE A 168 7.38 2.91 4.68
CA ILE A 168 6.92 2.22 3.47
C ILE A 168 7.61 2.79 2.24
N PHE A 169 7.69 2.01 1.18
CA PHE A 169 8.38 2.33 -0.08
C PHE A 169 7.49 1.95 -1.27
N ASN A 170 7.33 2.88 -2.21
CA ASN A 170 6.63 2.63 -3.46
C ASN A 170 7.60 2.05 -4.49
N ARG A 171 7.45 0.75 -4.77
CA ARG A 171 8.22 0.07 -5.80
C ARG A 171 7.57 0.10 -7.18
N SER A 172 6.38 0.68 -7.33
CA SER A 172 5.78 0.89 -8.64
C SER A 172 6.47 2.04 -9.40
N ASP A 173 6.02 2.26 -10.63
CA ASP A 173 6.43 3.34 -11.52
C ASP A 173 5.41 4.49 -11.59
N VAL A 174 4.39 4.45 -10.73
CA VAL A 174 3.35 5.48 -10.62
C VAL A 174 3.26 6.03 -9.20
N THR A 175 2.72 7.23 -9.06
CA THR A 175 2.32 7.74 -7.73
C THR A 175 1.14 6.93 -7.22
N LEU A 176 1.28 6.38 -6.03
CA LEU A 176 0.19 5.70 -5.33
C LEU A 176 -0.59 6.72 -4.50
N ASP A 177 -1.92 6.63 -4.56
CA ASP A 177 -2.81 7.27 -3.60
C ASP A 177 -2.94 6.32 -2.41
N LEU A 178 -2.40 6.72 -1.28
CA LEU A 178 -2.44 5.94 -0.04
C LEU A 178 -3.67 6.27 0.81
N SER A 179 -4.58 7.13 0.36
CA SER A 179 -5.81 7.43 1.09
C SER A 179 -6.54 6.14 1.46
N GLY A 180 -6.68 5.87 2.75
CA GLY A 180 -7.35 4.66 3.21
C GLY A 180 -6.46 3.42 3.35
N TYR A 181 -5.20 3.41 2.87
CA TYR A 181 -4.28 2.30 3.12
C TYR A 181 -4.06 2.14 4.62
N HIS A 182 -3.90 0.90 5.07
CA HIS A 182 -3.77 0.56 6.48
C HIS A 182 -2.36 0.09 6.85
N LEU A 183 -1.88 0.47 8.03
CA LEU A 183 -0.57 0.12 8.56
C LEU A 183 -0.68 -0.15 10.06
N GLY A 184 -0.25 -1.32 10.53
CA GLY A 184 -0.37 -1.69 11.94
C GLY A 184 0.12 -3.09 12.25
N ASP A 185 0.02 -3.48 13.51
CA ASP A 185 0.49 -4.75 14.06
C ASP A 185 -0.62 -5.83 14.12
N GLU A 186 -1.90 -5.45 14.05
CA GLU A 186 -3.00 -6.43 14.12
C GLU A 186 -3.11 -7.30 12.85
N GLU A 187 -2.89 -8.61 13.02
CA GLU A 187 -2.91 -9.61 11.97
C GLU A 187 -4.33 -10.12 11.65
N THR A 188 -5.28 -9.91 12.56
CA THR A 188 -6.66 -10.40 12.45
C THR A 188 -7.69 -9.27 12.44
N ALA A 189 -8.55 -9.26 11.41
CA ALA A 189 -9.67 -8.31 11.34
C ALA A 189 -10.55 -8.37 12.61
N GLY A 190 -10.69 -7.23 13.28
CA GLY A 190 -11.46 -7.06 14.50
C GLY A 190 -10.72 -7.46 15.78
N GLY A 191 -9.40 -7.69 15.73
CA GLY A 191 -8.58 -8.04 16.87
C GLY A 191 -8.30 -6.87 17.83
N THR A 192 -7.34 -7.08 18.73
CA THR A 192 -7.12 -6.20 19.90
C THR A 192 -5.91 -5.28 19.79
N GLU A 193 -5.06 -5.48 18.79
CA GLU A 193 -3.88 -4.67 18.50
C GLU A 193 -4.24 -3.49 17.58
N GLY A 194 -3.24 -2.76 17.12
CA GLY A 194 -3.40 -1.52 16.38
C GLY A 194 -3.56 -1.71 14.88
N MET A 195 -4.44 -0.90 14.30
CA MET A 195 -4.43 -0.65 12.86
C MET A 195 -4.70 0.83 12.63
N LEU A 196 -3.90 1.43 11.76
CA LEU A 196 -3.98 2.84 11.39
C LEU A 196 -4.25 2.97 9.91
N THR A 197 -4.76 4.12 9.48
CA THR A 197 -5.11 4.45 8.12
C THR A 197 -4.47 5.77 7.72
N PHE A 198 -3.86 5.82 6.53
CA PHE A 198 -3.36 7.08 5.99
C PHE A 198 -4.52 8.06 5.70
N PRO A 199 -4.39 9.34 6.07
CA PRO A 199 -5.44 10.33 5.86
C PRO A 199 -5.69 10.59 4.37
N PRO A 200 -6.89 11.08 4.00
CA PRO A 200 -7.21 11.40 2.61
C PRO A 200 -6.23 12.39 1.97
N GLY A 201 -5.88 12.14 0.70
CA GLY A 201 -4.93 12.94 -0.07
C GLY A 201 -3.46 12.55 0.14
N THR A 202 -3.18 11.49 0.90
CA THR A 202 -1.81 10.98 1.06
C THR A 202 -1.32 10.39 -0.26
N ALA A 203 -0.25 10.93 -0.81
CA ALA A 203 0.36 10.43 -2.04
C ALA A 203 1.79 9.95 -1.79
N LEU A 204 2.19 8.88 -2.45
CA LEU A 204 3.54 8.33 -2.40
C LEU A 204 4.07 8.18 -3.82
N ALA A 205 5.01 9.05 -4.23
CA ALA A 205 5.51 9.02 -5.60
C ALA A 205 6.33 7.74 -5.87
N ALA A 206 6.51 7.40 -7.15
CA ALA A 206 7.30 6.26 -7.56
C ALA A 206 8.72 6.32 -6.97
N GLY A 207 9.17 5.25 -6.32
CA GLY A 207 10.48 5.18 -5.70
C GLY A 207 10.62 5.90 -4.35
N GLN A 208 9.62 6.66 -3.90
CA GLN A 208 9.70 7.39 -2.62
C GLN A 208 9.45 6.48 -1.41
N ARG A 209 9.80 7.01 -0.23
CA ARG A 209 9.44 6.48 1.07
C ARG A 209 8.59 7.45 1.88
N LEU A 210 7.74 6.89 2.72
CA LEU A 210 7.03 7.61 3.78
C LEU A 210 7.33 6.98 5.13
N ILE A 211 7.52 7.81 6.15
CA ILE A 211 7.90 7.45 7.52
C ILE A 211 6.75 7.79 8.45
N VAL A 212 6.31 6.79 9.21
CA VAL A 212 5.34 6.94 10.30
C VAL A 212 6.09 6.71 11.61
N ALA A 213 5.98 7.62 12.58
CA ALA A 213 6.57 7.46 13.91
C ALA A 213 5.49 7.46 15.00
N GLN A 214 5.75 6.81 16.13
CA GLN A 214 4.81 6.82 17.26
C GLN A 214 4.55 8.24 17.77
N GLU A 215 5.62 8.96 18.11
CA GLU A 215 5.58 10.37 18.53
C GLU A 215 6.64 11.18 17.75
N GLN A 216 6.24 12.30 17.15
CA GLN A 216 7.17 13.20 16.46
C GLN A 216 8.27 13.71 17.39
N ASP A 217 7.94 14.18 18.59
CA ASP A 217 8.92 14.82 19.49
C ASP A 217 10.02 13.82 19.92
N ALA A 218 9.65 12.55 20.16
CA ALA A 218 10.59 11.48 20.50
C ALA A 218 11.46 11.08 19.30
N PHE A 219 10.85 10.89 18.13
CA PHE A 219 11.56 10.58 16.89
C PHE A 219 12.57 11.66 16.51
N PHE A 220 12.16 12.93 16.55
CA PHE A 220 13.02 14.07 16.23
C PHE A 220 14.21 14.18 17.19
N THR A 221 14.00 13.89 18.48
CA THR A 221 15.08 13.91 19.47
C THR A 221 16.19 12.91 19.13
N THR A 222 15.84 11.75 18.56
CA THR A 222 16.83 10.73 18.19
C THR A 222 17.45 10.97 16.82
N TYR A 223 16.63 11.25 15.80
CA TYR A 223 17.07 11.25 14.40
C TYR A 223 17.33 12.64 13.83
N GLY A 224 16.89 13.71 14.52
CA GLY A 224 17.10 15.09 14.10
C GLY A 224 16.35 15.48 12.82
N VAL A 225 15.37 14.67 12.40
CA VAL A 225 14.49 14.88 11.25
C VAL A 225 13.06 14.57 11.66
N PHE A 226 12.08 15.12 10.95
CA PHE A 226 10.66 14.90 11.17
C PHE A 226 10.21 13.62 10.44
N PRO A 227 9.25 12.86 11.00
CA PRO A 227 8.55 11.84 10.25
C PRO A 227 7.51 12.49 9.33
N ASP A 228 7.02 11.76 8.33
CA ASP A 228 5.94 12.24 7.46
C ASP A 228 4.58 12.19 8.16
N PHE A 229 4.41 11.21 9.05
CA PHE A 229 3.21 11.04 9.87
C PHE A 229 3.57 10.65 11.30
N GLU A 230 2.67 10.97 12.23
CA GLU A 230 2.73 10.48 13.60
C GLU A 230 1.49 9.67 13.99
N VAL A 231 1.65 8.72 14.92
CA VAL A 231 0.55 7.91 15.45
C VAL A 231 -0.16 8.64 16.59
N THR A 232 0.60 9.27 17.48
CA THR A 232 0.09 10.09 18.57
C THR A 232 0.34 11.55 18.23
N ASN A 233 -0.71 12.37 18.27
CA ASN A 233 -0.61 13.81 18.00
C ASN A 233 0.27 14.54 19.02
N THR A 234 1.54 14.75 18.69
CA THR A 234 2.53 15.45 19.51
C THR A 234 3.05 16.73 18.84
N HIS A 235 2.90 16.88 17.53
CA HIS A 235 3.39 18.04 16.79
C HIS A 235 2.38 18.55 15.74
N PRO A 236 1.99 19.85 15.79
CA PRO A 236 0.90 20.38 14.94
C PRO A 236 1.18 20.40 13.43
N MET A 237 2.45 20.29 13.02
CA MET A 237 2.85 20.25 11.60
C MET A 237 3.04 18.84 11.04
N VAL A 238 3.01 17.80 11.87
CA VAL A 238 3.10 16.42 11.39
C VAL A 238 1.69 15.85 11.33
N PRO A 239 1.20 15.46 10.15
CA PRO A 239 -0.11 14.84 10.03
C PRO A 239 -0.24 13.57 10.87
N GLU A 240 -1.41 13.38 11.46
CA GLU A 240 -1.74 12.21 12.28
C GLU A 240 -2.29 11.07 11.40
N MET A 241 -1.84 9.85 11.65
CA MET A 241 -2.47 8.64 11.12
C MET A 241 -3.85 8.46 11.77
N LEU A 242 -4.85 8.07 10.97
CA LEU A 242 -6.20 7.86 11.47
C LEU A 242 -6.32 6.45 12.06
N ARG A 243 -7.14 6.25 13.09
CA ARG A 243 -7.35 4.92 13.67
C ARG A 243 -8.35 4.11 12.85
N ASP A 244 -7.99 2.87 12.51
CA ASP A 244 -8.95 1.90 12.00
C ASP A 244 -9.49 0.98 13.10
N ALA A 245 -10.60 1.39 13.70
CA ALA A 245 -11.28 0.61 14.73
C ALA A 245 -12.09 -0.59 14.19
N ILE A 246 -12.22 -0.75 12.87
CA ILE A 246 -12.88 -1.91 12.26
C ILE A 246 -11.90 -3.09 12.26
N TRP A 247 -10.65 -2.85 11.86
CA TRP A 247 -9.61 -3.87 11.85
C TRP A 247 -8.93 -4.05 13.21
N GLY A 248 -8.41 -2.97 13.82
CA GLY A 248 -7.63 -3.03 15.06
C GLY A 248 -8.26 -2.22 16.19
N GLN A 249 -8.58 -2.88 17.31
CA GLN A 249 -9.22 -2.22 18.46
C GLN A 249 -8.23 -1.63 19.47
N GLY A 250 -6.93 -1.67 19.19
CA GLY A 250 -5.84 -1.25 20.06
C GLY A 250 -5.06 -0.03 19.54
N THR A 251 -3.76 -0.04 19.83
CA THR A 251 -2.76 0.95 19.42
C THR A 251 -1.59 0.18 18.85
N VAL A 252 -1.00 0.68 17.75
CA VAL A 252 0.17 0.07 17.13
C VAL A 252 1.36 0.20 18.08
N ASN A 253 1.89 -0.91 18.57
CA ASN A 253 3.07 -0.98 19.43
C ASN A 253 3.87 -2.24 19.11
N LEU A 254 5.01 -2.08 18.44
CA LEU A 254 5.79 -3.20 17.94
C LEU A 254 6.49 -3.92 19.08
N ALA A 255 6.03 -5.13 19.43
CA ALA A 255 6.51 -5.84 20.61
C ALA A 255 8.00 -6.22 20.51
N ASN A 256 8.81 -5.81 21.50
CA ASN A 256 10.24 -6.14 21.59
C ASN A 256 10.55 -7.66 21.56
N GLY A 257 9.58 -8.50 21.94
CA GLY A 257 9.73 -9.96 21.93
C GLY A 257 9.43 -10.60 20.58
N GLY A 258 8.79 -9.88 19.67
CA GLY A 258 8.35 -10.32 18.35
C GLY A 258 6.90 -10.01 18.07
N ASP A 259 6.67 -9.64 16.82
CA ASP A 259 5.41 -9.09 16.34
C ASP A 259 5.29 -9.23 14.82
N GLU A 260 4.15 -8.80 14.32
CA GLU A 260 3.85 -8.56 12.92
C GLU A 260 3.76 -7.05 12.61
N LEU A 261 4.04 -6.68 11.36
CA LEU A 261 3.73 -5.36 10.83
C LEU A 261 3.11 -5.57 9.45
N LEU A 262 1.86 -5.13 9.29
CA LEU A 262 1.04 -5.33 8.11
C LEU A 262 0.83 -4.01 7.38
N LEU A 263 0.82 -4.09 6.05
CA LEU A 263 0.37 -3.05 5.15
C LEU A 263 -0.78 -3.60 4.32
N LEU A 264 -1.93 -2.93 4.36
CA LEU A 264 -3.13 -3.30 3.62
C LEU A 264 -3.55 -2.15 2.69
N ASP A 265 -4.21 -2.46 1.58
CA ASP A 265 -4.87 -1.44 0.77
C ASP A 265 -6.19 -0.96 1.43
N PRO A 266 -6.89 0.05 0.88
CA PRO A 266 -8.10 0.59 1.49
C PRO A 266 -9.21 -0.44 1.67
N ASP A 267 -9.22 -1.44 0.81
CA ASP A 267 -10.13 -2.57 0.85
C ASP A 267 -9.41 -3.80 1.43
N TYR A 268 -8.61 -3.61 2.49
CA TYR A 268 -7.99 -4.63 3.35
C TYR A 268 -7.29 -5.80 2.65
N LEU A 269 -6.88 -5.66 1.40
CA LEU A 269 -6.05 -6.65 0.74
C LEU A 269 -4.62 -6.49 1.26
N LEU A 270 -4.03 -7.60 1.70
CA LEU A 270 -2.64 -7.64 2.14
C LEU A 270 -1.70 -7.20 1.02
N GLN A 271 -0.94 -6.13 1.28
CA GLN A 271 0.08 -5.61 0.37
C GLN A 271 1.48 -6.05 0.81
N ASP A 272 1.78 -5.99 2.10
CA ASP A 272 3.04 -6.48 2.66
C ASP A 272 2.83 -6.91 4.11
N VAL A 273 3.64 -7.86 4.57
CA VAL A 273 3.72 -8.24 5.97
C VAL A 273 5.15 -8.59 6.33
N VAL A 274 5.59 -8.05 7.45
CA VAL A 274 6.89 -8.38 8.03
C VAL A 274 6.67 -9.01 9.39
N THR A 275 7.40 -10.09 9.65
CA THR A 275 7.43 -10.72 10.98
C THR A 275 8.84 -10.76 11.52
N PHE A 276 9.00 -10.56 12.82
CA PHE A 276 10.30 -10.50 13.46
C PHE A 276 10.30 -11.15 14.85
N GLU A 277 11.47 -11.61 15.29
CA GLU A 277 11.70 -12.33 16.55
C GLU A 277 10.75 -13.55 16.67
N THR A 278 9.79 -13.53 17.60
CA THR A 278 8.78 -14.60 17.74
C THR A 278 7.49 -14.40 16.95
N GLY A 279 7.35 -13.31 16.19
CA GLY A 279 6.18 -13.04 15.38
C GLY A 279 5.94 -14.12 14.32
N THR A 280 4.68 -14.36 13.98
CA THR A 280 4.23 -15.34 12.99
C THR A 280 3.09 -14.80 12.15
N TYR A 281 3.25 -14.89 10.83
CA TYR A 281 2.17 -14.69 9.88
C TYR A 281 2.17 -15.84 8.87
N LYS A 282 0.99 -16.19 8.36
CA LYS A 282 0.86 -17.31 7.42
C LYS A 282 1.78 -17.11 6.22
N THR A 283 2.47 -18.18 5.80
CA THR A 283 3.44 -18.21 4.69
C THR A 283 4.68 -17.33 4.80
N VAL A 284 4.80 -16.50 5.84
CA VAL A 284 5.96 -15.62 6.05
C VAL A 284 6.91 -16.20 7.08
N THR A 285 8.21 -16.14 6.78
CA THR A 285 9.28 -16.56 7.70
C THR A 285 9.91 -15.35 8.38
N ALA A 286 9.85 -15.31 9.71
CA ALA A 286 10.33 -14.18 10.50
C ALA A 286 11.84 -13.92 10.38
N HIS A 287 12.21 -12.64 10.48
CA HIS A 287 13.59 -12.24 10.74
C HIS A 287 13.92 -12.50 12.21
N GLY A 288 15.15 -12.92 12.52
CA GLY A 288 15.58 -13.17 13.92
C GLY A 288 15.80 -11.90 14.76
N GLY A 289 15.16 -10.79 14.42
CA GLY A 289 15.29 -9.49 15.08
C GLY A 289 16.67 -8.80 14.98
N CYS A 290 16.80 -7.68 15.69
CA CYS A 290 18.02 -6.89 15.82
C CYS A 290 18.19 -6.37 17.26
N ALA A 291 19.35 -5.81 17.59
CA ALA A 291 19.55 -5.27 18.93
C ALA A 291 18.77 -3.95 19.13
N ARG A 292 18.48 -3.62 20.39
CA ARG A 292 17.87 -2.35 20.80
C ARG A 292 18.51 -1.14 20.12
N GLY A 293 17.68 -0.25 19.57
CA GLY A 293 18.07 0.97 18.85
C GLY A 293 18.58 0.74 17.43
N GLN A 294 18.48 -0.48 16.90
CA GLN A 294 18.77 -0.82 15.50
C GLN A 294 17.47 -0.95 14.72
N SER A 295 17.58 -0.87 13.39
CA SER A 295 16.44 -1.10 12.49
C SER A 295 16.64 -2.33 11.63
N LEU A 296 15.55 -2.95 11.24
CA LEU A 296 15.53 -3.87 10.10
C LEU A 296 15.24 -3.05 8.84
N VAL A 297 16.07 -3.21 7.81
CA VAL A 297 15.98 -2.47 6.53
C VAL A 297 15.88 -3.46 5.38
N ARG A 298 14.86 -3.33 4.55
CA ARG A 298 14.67 -4.17 3.37
C ARG A 298 15.81 -3.93 2.37
N THR A 299 16.52 -4.98 1.97
CA THR A 299 17.65 -4.87 1.05
C THR A 299 17.79 -6.08 0.11
N PRO A 300 17.63 -5.90 -1.20
CA PRO A 300 17.29 -4.64 -1.90
C PRO A 300 15.84 -4.20 -1.64
N LEU A 301 15.54 -2.90 -1.73
CA LEU A 301 14.22 -2.33 -1.35
C LEU A 301 13.05 -2.88 -2.18
N ARG A 302 13.33 -3.39 -3.38
CA ARG A 302 12.35 -3.92 -4.32
C ARG A 302 12.16 -5.43 -4.21
N THR A 303 12.85 -6.10 -3.29
CA THR A 303 12.80 -7.57 -3.17
C THR A 303 11.97 -7.96 -1.97
N ASP A 304 11.06 -8.90 -2.21
CA ASP A 304 10.20 -9.47 -1.19
C ASP A 304 10.01 -10.95 -1.50
N THR A 305 10.41 -11.81 -0.58
CA THR A 305 10.41 -13.27 -0.79
C THR A 305 9.57 -14.00 0.24
N ASP A 306 8.79 -13.27 1.03
CA ASP A 306 8.07 -13.75 2.22
C ASP A 306 9.02 -14.41 3.25
N VAL A 307 10.31 -14.10 3.17
CA VAL A 307 11.34 -14.59 4.09
C VAL A 307 12.08 -13.37 4.61
N CYS A 308 11.54 -12.78 5.68
CA CYS A 308 12.06 -11.55 6.26
C CYS A 308 13.54 -11.66 6.64
N ALA A 309 14.02 -12.86 7.02
CA ALA A 309 15.44 -13.13 7.27
C ALA A 309 16.38 -12.98 6.04
N LEU A 310 15.84 -13.05 4.83
CA LEU A 310 16.55 -12.80 3.57
C LEU A 310 16.30 -11.38 3.07
N ASP A 311 15.11 -10.85 3.32
CA ASP A 311 14.66 -9.57 2.77
C ASP A 311 15.17 -8.38 3.58
N PHE A 312 15.41 -8.55 4.89
CA PHE A 312 15.85 -7.48 5.78
C PHE A 312 17.28 -7.68 6.29
N ALA A 313 18.04 -6.59 6.32
CA ALA A 313 19.33 -6.53 6.99
C ALA A 313 19.28 -5.60 8.21
N ILE A 314 20.13 -5.89 9.18
CA ILE A 314 20.28 -5.07 10.38
C ILE A 314 21.08 -3.81 10.05
N ALA A 315 20.47 -2.63 10.25
CA ALA A 315 21.20 -1.37 10.27
C ALA A 315 21.49 -0.96 11.72
N VAL A 316 22.79 -0.97 12.05
CA VAL A 316 23.29 -0.64 13.41
C VAL A 316 23.07 0.82 13.81
N THR A 317 22.83 1.68 12.82
CA THR A 317 22.46 3.07 12.99
C THR A 317 21.29 3.30 12.05
N PRO A 318 20.05 3.35 12.57
CA PRO A 318 18.89 3.63 11.74
C PRO A 318 19.03 5.02 11.11
N THR A 319 18.69 5.09 9.83
CA THR A 319 18.74 6.32 9.05
C THR A 319 17.39 6.52 8.38
N PRO A 320 16.40 7.13 9.05
CA PRO A 320 15.07 7.26 8.50
C PRO A 320 15.08 7.90 7.10
N GLY A 321 14.28 7.36 6.19
CA GLY A 321 14.24 7.82 4.81
C GLY A 321 15.50 7.50 3.99
N SER A 322 16.41 6.64 4.49
CA SER A 322 17.57 6.18 3.73
C SER A 322 17.96 4.74 4.10
N GLY A 323 18.75 4.09 3.26
CA GLY A 323 19.11 2.68 3.44
C GLY A 323 18.24 1.74 2.60
N GLY A 324 18.77 0.53 2.40
CA GLY A 324 18.31 -0.36 1.33
C GLY A 324 18.62 0.23 -0.06
N ASN A 325 19.06 -0.59 -1.00
CA ASN A 325 19.33 -0.10 -2.37
C ASN A 325 18.08 -0.28 -3.25
N ALA A 326 17.45 0.82 -3.65
CA ALA A 326 16.29 0.84 -4.56
C ALA A 326 16.65 0.56 -6.03
N CYS A 327 17.94 0.67 -6.37
CA CYS A 327 18.47 0.44 -7.71
C CYS A 327 19.08 -0.95 -7.88
N LEU A 328 18.84 -1.84 -6.91
CA LEU A 328 19.20 -3.24 -6.97
C LEU A 328 17.93 -4.11 -6.78
N SER A 329 17.98 -5.32 -7.31
CA SER A 329 16.91 -6.32 -7.18
C SER A 329 17.48 -7.74 -7.04
N GLY A 330 16.63 -8.65 -6.56
CA GLY A 330 16.90 -10.06 -6.36
C GLY A 330 17.64 -10.36 -5.06
N ILE A 331 17.75 -11.65 -4.75
CA ILE A 331 18.61 -12.15 -3.66
C ILE A 331 20.00 -12.40 -4.25
N SER A 332 21.04 -12.07 -3.47
CA SER A 332 22.47 -12.17 -3.81
C SER A 332 22.84 -13.26 -4.86
N PRO A 333 23.50 -12.90 -5.98
CA PRO A 333 24.03 -11.57 -6.27
C PRO A 333 22.93 -10.60 -6.73
N PHE A 334 22.97 -9.39 -6.19
CA PHE A 334 22.06 -8.32 -6.58
C PHE A 334 22.31 -7.89 -8.03
N ALA A 335 21.22 -7.68 -8.78
CA ALA A 335 21.26 -7.17 -10.14
C ALA A 335 20.87 -5.69 -10.16
N PRO A 336 21.55 -4.83 -10.95
CA PRO A 336 21.10 -3.46 -11.19
C PRO A 336 19.71 -3.41 -11.81
N MET A 337 18.85 -2.52 -11.31
CA MET A 337 17.61 -2.14 -11.97
C MET A 337 17.90 -1.42 -13.29
N PRO A 338 16.96 -1.41 -14.25
CA PRO A 338 17.09 -0.62 -15.47
C PRO A 338 17.40 0.85 -15.17
N ALA A 339 18.27 1.45 -15.99
CA ALA A 339 18.52 2.88 -15.89
C ALA A 339 17.23 3.67 -16.17
N GLY A 340 16.94 4.67 -15.34
CA GLY A 340 15.67 5.42 -15.39
C GLY A 340 14.59 4.89 -14.44
N THR A 341 14.79 3.75 -13.77
CA THR A 341 13.87 3.28 -12.71
C THR A 341 13.86 4.30 -11.56
N ALA A 342 12.67 4.70 -11.11
CA ALA A 342 12.52 5.62 -9.99
C ALA A 342 13.18 5.07 -8.71
N CYS A 343 13.78 5.93 -7.91
CA CYS A 343 14.39 5.58 -6.64
C CYS A 343 14.27 6.76 -5.68
N ASP A 344 14.86 6.64 -4.50
CA ASP A 344 14.96 7.70 -3.51
C ASP A 344 16.38 7.65 -2.95
N ASP A 345 17.12 8.75 -3.12
CA ASP A 345 18.52 8.89 -2.71
C ASP A 345 18.65 9.29 -1.22
N GLY A 346 17.51 9.49 -0.54
CA GLY A 346 17.39 9.87 0.85
C GLY A 346 17.38 11.38 1.09
N ASP A 347 17.46 12.21 0.06
CA ASP A 347 17.25 13.66 0.17
C ASP A 347 15.77 13.98 -0.08
N PRO A 348 14.98 14.35 0.95
CA PRO A 348 13.58 14.69 0.78
C PRO A 348 13.37 15.98 -0.03
N CYS A 349 14.43 16.75 -0.28
CA CYS A 349 14.38 18.01 -1.03
C CYS A 349 14.80 17.88 -2.48
N THR A 350 14.95 16.65 -2.98
CA THR A 350 15.01 16.37 -4.42
C THR A 350 13.83 15.50 -4.83
N LEU A 351 13.45 15.63 -6.11
CA LEU A 351 12.36 14.88 -6.72
C LEU A 351 12.80 14.30 -8.06
N GLY A 352 12.28 13.12 -8.38
CA GLY A 352 12.44 12.49 -9.69
C GLY A 352 13.78 11.77 -9.85
N GLU A 353 14.32 11.25 -8.76
CA GLU A 353 15.53 10.44 -8.71
C GLU A 353 15.36 9.18 -9.55
N VAL A 354 16.43 8.79 -10.23
CA VAL A 354 16.44 7.60 -11.08
C VAL A 354 17.73 6.82 -10.95
N CYS A 355 17.62 5.50 -11.11
CA CYS A 355 18.77 4.61 -11.14
C CYS A 355 19.64 4.86 -12.36
N ASP A 356 20.95 4.83 -12.18
CA ASP A 356 21.90 4.68 -13.28
C ASP A 356 22.09 3.19 -13.65
N ALA A 357 22.80 2.96 -14.76
CA ALA A 357 23.09 1.59 -15.23
C ALA A 357 24.03 0.79 -14.30
N SER A 358 24.58 1.41 -13.26
CA SER A 358 25.45 0.76 -12.28
C SER A 358 24.72 0.33 -11.00
N GLY A 359 23.43 0.65 -10.88
CA GLY A 359 22.62 0.34 -9.70
C GLY A 359 22.77 1.38 -8.58
N SER A 360 23.05 2.63 -8.94
CA SER A 360 23.12 3.77 -8.00
C SER A 360 22.00 4.77 -8.28
N CYS A 361 21.32 5.22 -7.23
CA CYS A 361 20.29 6.25 -7.33
C CYS A 361 20.94 7.62 -7.58
N GLN A 362 20.53 8.31 -8.65
CA GLN A 362 21.06 9.62 -8.99
C GLN A 362 20.20 10.72 -8.37
N PRO A 363 20.80 11.80 -7.85
CA PRO A 363 20.05 12.92 -7.29
C PRO A 363 19.05 13.51 -8.28
N GLY A 364 17.86 13.80 -7.77
CA GLY A 364 16.78 14.40 -8.54
C GLY A 364 16.94 15.90 -8.76
N THR A 365 15.84 16.53 -9.16
CA THR A 365 15.74 17.99 -9.25
C THR A 365 15.35 18.57 -7.89
N PRO A 366 15.92 19.71 -7.45
CA PRO A 366 15.51 20.35 -6.21
C PRO A 366 14.01 20.64 -6.19
N GLU A 367 13.36 20.31 -5.07
CA GLU A 367 11.94 20.61 -4.86
C GLU A 367 11.71 22.12 -4.84
N ASN A 368 10.64 22.56 -5.51
CA ASN A 368 10.28 23.97 -5.60
C ASN A 368 9.00 24.23 -4.80
N CYS A 369 9.16 24.75 -3.59
CA CYS A 369 8.05 25.03 -2.70
C CYS A 369 7.18 26.19 -3.21
N THR A 370 5.87 26.03 -3.05
CA THR A 370 4.91 27.11 -3.31
C THR A 370 4.99 28.12 -2.18
N ILE A 371 4.64 29.38 -2.41
CA ILE A 371 4.51 30.39 -1.35
C ILE A 371 3.09 30.35 -0.83
N ASP A 372 2.89 29.98 0.44
CA ASP A 372 1.56 29.88 1.06
C ASP A 372 1.09 31.21 1.69
N GLY A 373 2.03 32.12 1.97
CA GLY A 373 1.76 33.41 2.60
C GLY A 373 1.62 33.37 4.12
N ASP A 374 1.88 32.22 4.76
CA ASP A 374 2.01 32.09 6.20
C ASP A 374 3.43 32.50 6.62
N ALA A 375 3.52 33.42 7.58
CA ALA A 375 4.81 33.92 8.07
C ALA A 375 5.51 32.92 9.01
N CYS A 376 4.79 31.92 9.51
CA CYS A 376 5.31 30.91 10.42
C CYS A 376 5.67 29.58 9.77
N THR A 377 5.49 29.46 8.46
CA THR A 377 6.05 28.39 7.64
C THR A 377 7.14 28.95 6.72
N LEU A 378 8.13 28.11 6.42
CA LEU A 378 9.20 28.45 5.48
C LEU A 378 8.86 27.85 4.12
N ASP A 379 8.64 28.71 3.12
CA ASP A 379 8.39 28.31 1.72
C ASP A 379 9.67 27.82 1.00
N VAL A 380 10.47 27.01 1.68
CA VAL A 380 11.71 26.40 1.20
C VAL A 380 11.73 24.96 1.71
N CYS A 381 12.24 24.04 0.90
CA CYS A 381 12.36 22.66 1.35
C CYS A 381 13.44 22.58 2.43
N ASP A 382 13.10 21.92 3.53
CA ASP A 382 14.00 21.66 4.64
C ASP A 382 14.19 20.15 4.82
N PRO A 383 15.41 19.61 4.64
CA PRO A 383 15.69 18.20 4.88
C PRO A 383 15.41 17.75 6.31
N ILE A 384 15.39 18.67 7.29
CA ILE A 384 15.02 18.39 8.67
C ILE A 384 13.51 18.16 8.78
N PHE A 385 12.71 19.04 8.18
CA PHE A 385 11.26 18.88 8.15
C PHE A 385 10.81 17.78 7.17
N ARG A 386 11.69 17.37 6.26
CA ARG A 386 11.43 16.43 5.16
C ARG A 386 10.30 16.88 4.23
N GLY A 387 10.30 18.16 3.89
CA GLY A 387 9.37 18.74 2.92
C GLY A 387 9.37 20.26 2.90
N CYS A 388 8.39 20.82 2.19
CA CYS A 388 8.11 22.25 2.15
C CYS A 388 7.35 22.72 3.40
N HIS A 389 7.36 24.05 3.64
CA HIS A 389 6.55 24.70 4.67
C HIS A 389 6.93 24.32 6.10
N GLY A 390 8.21 24.03 6.36
CA GLY A 390 8.73 23.74 7.71
C GLY A 390 8.61 24.93 8.68
N PRO A 391 8.76 24.71 10.01
CA PRO A 391 8.50 25.75 11.01
C PRO A 391 9.49 26.91 10.92
N ALA A 392 8.97 28.14 10.92
CA ALA A 392 9.79 29.33 11.09
C ALA A 392 10.32 29.43 12.53
N PRO A 393 11.52 30.00 12.76
CA PRO A 393 12.09 30.14 14.09
C PRO A 393 11.27 31.10 14.97
N THR A 394 11.41 30.98 16.30
CA THR A 394 10.68 31.83 17.28
C THR A 394 11.01 33.32 17.20
N THR A 395 12.05 33.68 16.46
CA THR A 395 12.42 35.07 16.19
C THR A 395 11.65 35.67 15.00
N ALA A 396 11.00 34.86 14.18
CA ALA A 396 10.17 35.31 13.07
C ALA A 396 8.93 36.05 13.59
N SER A 397 8.68 37.23 13.03
CA SER A 397 7.47 38.00 13.31
C SER A 397 6.33 37.49 12.44
N CYS A 398 5.15 37.40 13.04
CA CYS A 398 3.91 37.10 12.34
C CYS A 398 2.86 38.16 12.71
N LEU A 399 1.69 38.14 12.07
CA LEU A 399 0.59 39.05 12.39
C LEU A 399 -0.58 38.21 12.92
N PHE A 400 -0.79 38.22 14.23
CA PHE A 400 -1.87 37.46 14.87
C PHE A 400 -3.11 38.33 15.09
N ASP A 401 -2.99 39.42 15.85
CA ASP A 401 -4.13 40.24 16.28
C ASP A 401 -3.98 41.73 15.97
N ALA A 402 -2.83 42.14 15.40
CA ALA A 402 -2.47 43.52 15.11
C ALA A 402 -2.55 44.45 16.34
N ASN A 403 -2.48 43.89 17.56
CA ASN A 403 -2.51 44.64 18.78
C ASN A 403 -1.10 45.18 19.08
N PRO A 404 -0.92 46.52 19.14
CA PRO A 404 0.40 47.11 19.37
C PRO A 404 0.96 46.87 20.78
N CYS A 405 0.18 46.25 21.67
CA CYS A 405 0.58 45.91 23.03
C CYS A 405 1.07 44.46 23.20
N THR A 406 1.06 43.64 22.15
CA THR A 406 1.54 42.25 22.16
C THR A 406 2.67 42.08 21.13
N ASP A 407 3.62 41.17 21.40
CA ASP A 407 4.63 40.76 20.41
C ASP A 407 4.18 39.44 19.78
N ASP A 408 3.80 39.53 18.51
CA ASP A 408 3.33 38.41 17.69
C ASP A 408 4.54 37.72 17.03
N ARG A 409 4.83 36.50 17.48
CA ARG A 409 6.00 35.72 17.05
C ARG A 409 5.59 34.30 16.72
N CYS A 410 6.31 33.67 15.80
CA CYS A 410 6.14 32.25 15.58
C CYS A 410 6.56 31.47 16.83
N ASP A 411 5.91 30.34 17.08
CA ASP A 411 6.16 29.49 18.25
C ASP A 411 7.28 28.45 18.02
N GLY A 412 7.84 28.41 16.80
CA GLY A 412 8.82 27.41 16.39
C GLY A 412 8.21 26.05 16.03
N ARG A 413 6.89 25.93 16.05
CA ARG A 413 6.09 24.75 15.69
C ARG A 413 5.10 25.07 14.56
N GLY A 414 5.36 26.13 13.79
CA GLY A 414 4.55 26.52 12.63
C GLY A 414 3.32 27.37 12.92
N ALA A 415 3.11 27.81 14.17
CA ALA A 415 1.99 28.67 14.51
C ALA A 415 2.43 30.05 14.99
N CYS A 416 1.58 31.05 14.76
CA CYS A 416 1.76 32.38 15.30
C CYS A 416 1.21 32.44 16.74
N ALA A 417 2.04 32.92 17.68
CA ALA A 417 1.73 33.04 19.08
C ALA A 417 1.91 34.49 19.57
N THR A 418 1.07 34.91 20.51
CA THR A 418 1.14 36.23 21.13
C THR A 418 1.83 36.17 22.49
N SER A 419 2.72 37.11 22.77
CA SER A 419 3.27 37.30 24.12
C SER A 419 2.95 38.71 24.66
N PRO A 420 2.68 38.86 25.99
CA PRO A 420 2.32 40.14 26.61
C PRO A 420 3.42 41.20 26.64
#